data_AF-A0A1M5V435-F1
#
_entry.id   AF-A0A1M5V435-F1
#
_cell.length_a   1.000
_cell.length_b   1.000
_cell.length_c   1.000
_cell.angle_alpha   90.00
_cell.angle_beta   90.00
_cell.angle_gamma   90.00
#
_symmetry.space_group_name_H-M   'P 1'
#
loop_
_entity.id
_entity.type
_entity.pdbx_description
1 polymer ?
#
loop_
_entity_poly.entity_id
_entity_poly.type
_entity_poly.pdbx_seq_one_letter_code
_entity_poly.pdbx_strand_id
1 'polypeptide(L)'
;MITQKLGILKNEERSLCIVDLDKEDGSFHKEYEDFDGHNGFNQEDLKDILTSVGFKDIQSNTFFYDEKIIEGQKVSYSLFLMKASKNES
;
A
#
# COMPACT_ATOMS: atom_id res chain seq x y z
N MET A 1 -12.36 -10.66 -5.40
CA MET A 1 -12.20 -9.19 -5.44
C MET A 1 -11.84 -8.68 -4.05
N ILE A 2 -10.58 -8.85 -3.62
CA ILE A 2 -10.06 -8.05 -2.50
C ILE A 2 -9.67 -6.74 -3.16
N THR A 3 -10.59 -5.77 -3.13
CA THR A 3 -10.31 -4.40 -3.53
C THR A 3 -9.15 -3.89 -2.69
N GLN A 4 -8.05 -3.47 -3.33
CA GLN A 4 -7.05 -2.57 -2.76
C GLN A 4 -7.81 -1.45 -2.03
N LYS A 5 -7.84 -1.49 -0.70
CA LYS A 5 -8.61 -0.55 0.10
C LYS A 5 -7.67 0.52 0.62
N LEU A 6 -7.39 1.49 -0.25
CA LEU A 6 -6.77 2.75 0.16
C LEU A 6 -7.75 3.51 1.06
N GLY A 7 -7.64 3.31 2.37
CA GLY A 7 -8.48 3.96 3.38
C GLY A 7 -7.83 5.22 3.92
N ILE A 8 -8.01 6.36 3.25
CA ILE A 8 -7.55 7.66 3.77
C ILE A 8 -8.54 8.13 4.85
N LEU A 9 -8.22 7.93 6.12
CA LEU A 9 -8.91 8.58 7.23
C LEU A 9 -8.32 9.98 7.41
N LYS A 10 -9.13 11.03 7.20
CA LYS A 10 -8.78 12.42 7.48
C LYS A 10 -9.49 12.87 8.76
N ASN A 11 -8.72 13.31 9.74
CA ASN A 11 -9.19 13.82 11.02
C ASN A 11 -8.91 15.33 11.06
N GLU A 12 -9.43 16.07 12.06
CA GLU A 12 -9.14 17.50 12.24
C GLU A 12 -7.63 17.80 12.45
N GLU A 13 -6.87 16.81 12.90
CA GLU A 13 -5.41 16.72 12.66
C GLU A 13 -5.18 15.93 11.37
N ARG A 14 -4.55 16.53 10.34
CA ARG A 14 -4.42 15.94 8.98
C ARG A 14 -3.54 14.70 8.97
N SER A 15 -4.10 13.59 9.42
CA SER A 15 -3.47 12.28 9.48
C SER A 15 -3.76 11.51 8.19
N LEU A 16 -2.87 10.60 7.84
CA LEU A 16 -2.97 9.68 6.71
C LEU A 16 -2.66 8.27 7.23
N CYS A 17 -3.46 7.31 6.78
CA CYS A 17 -3.26 5.89 7.03
C CYS A 17 -3.42 5.17 5.68
N ILE A 18 -2.49 4.28 5.34
CA ILE A 18 -2.49 3.49 4.10
C ILE A 18 -2.30 2.03 4.48
N VAL A 19 -3.15 1.16 3.93
CA VAL A 19 -2.96 -0.30 3.95
C VAL A 19 -3.01 -0.78 2.51
N ASP A 20 -1.89 -1.30 2.02
CA ASP A 20 -1.74 -1.67 0.61
C ASP A 20 -0.71 -2.81 0.45
N LEU A 21 -0.62 -3.37 -0.76
CA LEU A 21 0.37 -4.38 -1.13
C LEU A 21 1.78 -3.79 -1.15
N ASP A 22 2.73 -4.52 -0.58
CA ASP A 22 4.13 -4.32 -0.92
C ASP A 22 4.36 -4.57 -2.41
N LYS A 23 5.31 -3.84 -3.00
CA LYS A 23 5.65 -3.97 -4.42
C LYS A 23 5.95 -5.43 -4.78
N GLU A 24 5.27 -5.91 -5.80
CA GLU A 24 5.38 -7.26 -6.32
C GLU A 24 5.57 -7.25 -7.86
N ASP A 25 5.64 -8.43 -8.46
CA ASP A 25 6.04 -8.62 -9.86
C ASP A 25 4.87 -8.62 -10.87
N GLY A 26 3.64 -8.40 -10.40
CA GLY A 26 2.38 -8.46 -11.13
C GLY A 26 1.68 -9.82 -11.03
N SER A 27 2.30 -10.82 -10.38
CA SER A 27 1.74 -12.15 -10.26
C SER A 27 0.45 -12.16 -9.44
N PHE A 28 0.29 -11.26 -8.46
CA PHE A 28 -0.90 -11.20 -7.61
C PHE A 28 -2.19 -10.94 -8.40
N HIS A 29 -2.09 -10.17 -9.49
CA HIS A 29 -3.22 -9.71 -10.30
C HIS A 29 -3.44 -10.50 -11.60
N LYS A 30 -2.63 -11.53 -11.88
CA LYS A 30 -2.68 -12.30 -13.15
C LYS A 30 -4.05 -12.85 -13.55
N GLU A 31 -4.91 -13.16 -12.59
CA GLU A 31 -6.28 -13.68 -12.88
C GLU A 31 -7.23 -12.61 -13.44
N TYR A 32 -6.81 -11.35 -13.48
CA TYR A 32 -7.59 -10.22 -13.96
C TYR A 32 -6.97 -9.69 -15.26
N GLU A 33 -7.44 -10.19 -16.41
CA GLU A 33 -6.89 -9.84 -17.74
C GLU A 33 -6.89 -8.32 -18.03
N ASP A 34 -7.84 -7.57 -17.47
CA ASP A 34 -8.01 -6.13 -17.66
C ASP A 34 -7.54 -5.29 -16.45
N PHE A 35 -6.61 -5.80 -15.64
CA PHE A 35 -6.10 -5.05 -14.49
C PHE A 35 -5.13 -3.93 -14.92
N ASP A 36 -5.55 -2.68 -14.69
CA ASP A 36 -4.82 -1.42 -14.92
C ASP A 36 -4.26 -0.82 -13.59
N GLY A 37 -4.23 -1.61 -12.52
CA GLY A 37 -3.73 -1.11 -11.23
C GLY A 37 -2.22 -1.21 -11.08
N HIS A 38 -1.70 -0.70 -9.97
CA HIS A 38 -0.30 -0.88 -9.59
C HIS A 38 -0.06 -2.27 -8.98
N ASN A 39 1.12 -2.82 -9.20
CA ASN A 39 1.61 -4.08 -8.60
C ASN A 39 2.19 -3.82 -7.20
N GLY A 40 1.37 -3.23 -6.32
CA GLY A 40 1.79 -2.76 -4.99
C GLY A 40 2.74 -1.55 -5.01
N PHE A 41 3.23 -1.18 -3.82
CA PHE A 41 4.07 -0.01 -3.60
C PHE A 41 5.39 -0.34 -2.90
N ASN A 42 6.46 0.37 -3.27
CA ASN A 42 7.66 0.41 -2.45
C ASN A 42 7.42 1.42 -1.32
N GLN A 43 7.61 0.98 -0.07
CA GLN A 43 7.32 1.81 1.11
C GLN A 43 8.23 3.05 1.20
N GLU A 44 9.50 2.97 0.79
CA GLU A 44 10.41 4.12 0.81
C GLU A 44 10.06 5.12 -0.29
N ASP A 45 9.76 4.66 -1.51
CA ASP A 45 9.31 5.56 -2.60
C ASP A 45 8.04 6.33 -2.19
N LEU A 46 7.08 5.64 -1.56
CA LEU A 46 5.85 6.26 -1.08
C LEU A 46 6.10 7.26 0.05
N LYS A 47 7.03 6.94 0.95
CA LYS A 47 7.47 7.84 2.04
C LYS A 47 8.18 9.08 1.50
N ASP A 48 8.98 8.97 0.45
CA ASP A 48 9.60 10.11 -0.21
C ASP A 48 8.56 11.02 -0.86
N ILE A 49 7.55 10.44 -1.52
CA ILE A 49 6.40 11.19 -2.06
C ILE A 49 5.66 11.92 -0.95
N LEU A 50 5.31 11.24 0.15
CA LEU A 50 4.60 11.86 1.27
C LEU A 50 5.42 12.99 1.92
N THR A 51 6.73 12.80 2.06
CA THR A 51 7.65 13.83 2.54
C THR A 51 7.64 15.05 1.63
N SER A 52 7.68 14.84 0.31
CA SER A 52 7.71 15.92 -0.68
C SER A 52 6.44 16.79 -0.66
N VAL A 53 5.29 16.23 -0.29
CA VAL A 53 4.01 16.95 -0.17
C VAL A 53 3.73 17.47 1.24
N GLY A 54 4.70 17.37 2.15
CA GLY A 54 4.71 17.99 3.47
C GLY A 54 4.08 17.15 4.59
N PHE A 55 3.93 15.83 4.41
CA PHE A 55 3.70 14.95 5.55
C PHE A 55 4.98 14.77 6.38
N LYS A 56 4.78 14.47 7.66
CA LYS A 56 5.80 14.24 8.69
C LYS A 56 5.43 13.00 9.50
N ASP A 57 6.34 12.60 10.39
CA ASP A 57 6.18 11.43 11.27
C ASP A 57 5.78 10.15 10.51
N ILE A 58 6.30 9.99 9.29
CA ILE A 58 5.93 8.90 8.40
C ILE A 58 6.53 7.60 8.95
N GLN A 59 5.67 6.67 9.33
CA GLN A 59 6.02 5.33 9.77
C GLN A 59 5.39 4.32 8.84
N SER A 60 6.14 3.30 8.45
CA SER A 60 5.62 2.20 7.63
C SER A 60 6.17 0.87 8.12
N ASN A 61 5.33 -0.17 8.12
CA ASN A 61 5.78 -1.53 8.35
C ASN A 61 4.92 -2.54 7.59
N THR A 62 5.56 -3.58 7.06
CA THR A 62 4.85 -4.79 6.64
C THR A 62 4.32 -5.51 7.87
N PHE A 63 3.01 -5.75 7.92
CA PHE A 63 2.33 -6.34 9.09
C PHE A 63 1.62 -7.66 8.79
N PHE A 64 1.50 -8.02 7.51
CA PHE A 64 0.78 -9.21 7.08
C PHE A 64 1.51 -9.88 5.92
N TYR A 65 1.53 -11.20 5.93
CA TYR A 65 2.13 -12.06 4.91
C TYR A 65 1.18 -13.22 4.66
N ASP A 66 0.95 -13.56 3.40
CA ASP A 66 0.11 -14.70 3.03
C ASP A 66 0.48 -15.23 1.64
N GLU A 67 -0.13 -16.34 1.26
CA GLU A 67 0.01 -16.95 -0.06
C GLU A 67 -1.35 -17.02 -0.75
N LYS A 68 -1.39 -16.64 -2.02
CA LYS A 68 -2.54 -16.85 -2.90
C LYS A 68 -2.22 -17.93 -3.93
N ILE A 69 -3.16 -18.81 -4.22
CA ILE A 69 -3.05 -19.74 -5.34
C ILE A 69 -3.57 -19.04 -6.59
N ILE A 70 -2.72 -18.91 -7.61
CA ILE A 70 -3.01 -18.28 -8.91
C ILE A 70 -2.56 -19.24 -10.00
N GLU A 71 -3.49 -19.71 -10.83
CA GLU A 71 -3.23 -20.69 -11.89
C GLU A 71 -2.49 -21.96 -11.38
N GLY A 72 -2.80 -22.39 -10.16
CA GLY A 72 -2.17 -23.54 -9.52
C GLY A 72 -0.77 -23.28 -8.94
N GLN A 73 -0.24 -22.05 -9.05
CA GLN A 73 1.02 -21.63 -8.44
C GLN A 73 0.77 -20.86 -7.14
N LYS A 74 1.67 -21.03 -6.16
CA LYS A 74 1.69 -20.22 -4.95
C LYS A 74 2.35 -18.88 -5.23
N VAL A 75 1.63 -17.81 -4.99
CA VAL A 75 2.10 -16.42 -5.09
C VAL A 75 2.06 -15.81 -3.70
N SER A 76 3.24 -15.57 -3.13
CA SER A 76 3.37 -14.89 -1.84
C SER A 76 3.11 -13.39 -2.01
N TYR A 77 2.42 -12.78 -1.05
CA TYR A 77 2.21 -11.35 -1.01
C TYR A 77 2.26 -10.85 0.44
N SER A 78 2.49 -9.56 0.60
CA SER A 78 2.48 -8.91 1.91
C SER A 78 1.78 -7.57 1.86
N LEU A 79 1.24 -7.16 3.00
CA LEU A 79 0.61 -5.85 3.17
C LEU A 79 1.40 -5.01 4.16
N PHE A 80 1.54 -3.73 3.85
CA PHE A 80 2.10 -2.74 4.75
C PHE A 80 1.02 -1.82 5.33
N LEU A 81 1.31 -1.27 6.50
CA LEU A 81 0.58 -0.18 7.12
C LEU A 81 1.50 1.03 7.16
N MET A 82 1.11 2.13 6.53
CA MET A 82 1.81 3.41 6.61
C MET A 82 0.92 4.45 7.30
N LYS A 83 1.51 5.21 8.23
CA LYS A 83 0.87 6.32 8.92
C LYS A 83 1.71 7.58 8.76
N ALA A 84 1.07 8.72 8.59
CA ALA A 84 1.73 10.01 8.52
C ALA A 84 0.84 11.13 9.06
N SER A 85 1.43 12.24 9.48
CA SER A 85 0.73 13.44 9.96
C SER A 85 1.13 14.66 9.13
N LYS A 86 0.27 15.68 9.05
CA LYS A 86 0.61 16.97 8.45
C LYS A 86 0.09 18.09 9.35
N ASN A 87 1.00 18.94 9.81
CA ASN A 87 0.64 20.12 10.61
C ASN A 87 0.16 21.23 9.67
N GLU A 88 -0.70 22.12 10.17
CA GLU A 88 -0.98 23.38 9.47
C GLU A 88 0.28 24.28 9.50
N SER A 89 0.55 24.90 8.35
CA SER A 89 1.59 25.92 8.17
C SER A 89 1.07 27.30 8.53
#